data_AF-A0A7X4KDH8-F1
#
_entry.id   AF-A0A7X4KDH8-F1
#
_cell.length_a   1.000
_cell.length_b   1.000
_cell.length_c   1.000
_cell.angle_alpha   90.00
_cell.angle_beta   90.00
_cell.angle_gamma   90.00
#
_symmetry.space_group_name_H-M   'P 1'
#
loop_
_entity.id
_entity.type
_entity.pdbx_description
1 polymer ?
#
loop_
_entity_poly.entity_id
_entity_poly.type
_entity_poly.pdbx_seq_one_letter_code
_entity_poly.pdbx_strand_id
1 'polypeptide(L)'
;MAHLPTPVAIHILQGLACFDTPEQVAASVKVNFGLVLTRQRIEAWHPERRAGAKLGAHWREMFYETRAKLLAEMENIPIACRSYRLILLQRMADRAEAAGNLPLAIKVLEQAARETSEH
;
A
#
# COMPACT_ATOMS: atom_id res chain seq x y z
N MET A 1 7.48 -10.60 -26.15
CA MET A 1 6.31 -9.98 -25.50
C MET A 1 5.59 -9.17 -26.57
N ALA A 2 4.29 -9.41 -26.80
CA ALA A 2 3.53 -8.58 -27.73
C ALA A 2 3.53 -7.13 -27.26
N HIS A 3 3.85 -6.21 -28.16
CA HIS A 3 4.04 -4.78 -27.84
C HIS A 3 2.75 -4.21 -27.23
N LEU A 4 2.81 -3.83 -25.94
CA LEU A 4 1.76 -3.00 -25.33
C LEU A 4 2.09 -1.55 -25.63
N PRO A 5 1.09 -0.66 -25.83
CA PRO A 5 1.35 0.76 -25.83
C PRO A 5 2.06 1.17 -24.54
N THR A 6 3.09 2.00 -24.65
CA THR A 6 3.85 2.53 -23.51
C THR A 6 2.97 3.03 -22.36
N PRO A 7 1.87 3.81 -22.57
CA PRO A 7 1.03 4.25 -21.45
C PRO A 7 0.33 3.09 -20.72
N VAL A 8 -0.05 2.03 -21.43
CA VAL A 8 -0.68 0.85 -20.82
C VAL A 8 0.32 0.07 -19.98
N ALA A 9 1.57 -0.06 -20.48
CA ALA A 9 2.65 -0.71 -19.76
C ALA A 9 3.00 0.04 -18.46
N ILE A 10 3.12 1.37 -18.53
CA ILE A 10 3.36 2.23 -17.36
C ILE A 10 2.23 2.05 -16.33
N HIS A 11 0.97 2.10 -16.77
CA HIS A 11 -0.19 1.95 -15.88
C HIS A 11 -0.20 0.61 -15.15
N ILE A 12 0.07 -0.49 -15.89
CA ILE A 12 0.18 -1.83 -15.31
C ILE A 12 1.28 -1.87 -14.25
N LEU A 13 2.45 -1.33 -14.59
CA LEU A 13 3.62 -1.37 -13.73
C LEU A 13 3.42 -0.54 -12.45
N GLN A 14 2.80 0.63 -12.56
CA GLN A 14 2.45 1.48 -11.42
C GLN A 14 1.44 0.80 -10.50
N GLY A 15 0.36 0.23 -11.03
CA GLY A 15 -0.62 -0.51 -10.21
C GLY A 15 0.02 -1.67 -9.45
N LEU A 16 0.83 -2.48 -10.13
CA LEU A 16 1.55 -3.59 -9.49
C LEU A 16 2.58 -3.10 -8.44
N ALA A 17 3.29 -2.01 -8.72
CA ALA A 17 4.20 -1.39 -7.75
C ALA A 17 3.42 -0.91 -6.51
N CYS A 18 2.18 -0.46 -6.70
CA CYS A 18 1.29 -0.01 -5.63
C CYS A 18 0.47 -1.12 -4.95
N PHE A 19 0.92 -2.38 -5.02
CA PHE A 19 0.31 -3.55 -4.40
C PHE A 19 -1.05 -3.98 -4.96
N ASP A 20 -1.52 -3.43 -6.08
CA ASP A 20 -2.72 -3.95 -6.73
C ASP A 20 -2.49 -5.38 -7.22
N THR A 21 -3.51 -6.22 -7.06
CA THR A 21 -3.47 -7.58 -7.61
C THR A 21 -3.56 -7.54 -9.14
N PRO A 22 -3.05 -8.58 -9.83
CA PRO A 22 -3.19 -8.67 -11.29
C PRO A 22 -4.64 -8.56 -11.79
N GLU A 23 -5.61 -8.98 -10.98
CA GLU A 23 -7.04 -8.90 -11.28
C GLU A 23 -7.56 -7.45 -11.17
N GLN A 24 -7.15 -6.71 -10.14
CA GLN A 24 -7.45 -5.28 -10.00
C GLN A 24 -6.84 -4.46 -11.14
N VAL A 25 -5.58 -4.74 -11.49
CA VAL A 25 -4.90 -4.09 -12.62
C VAL A 25 -5.59 -4.42 -13.94
N ALA A 26 -6.03 -5.67 -14.15
CA ALA A 26 -6.79 -6.06 -15.35
C ALA A 26 -8.09 -5.27 -15.50
N ALA A 27 -8.84 -5.13 -14.40
CA ALA A 27 -10.07 -4.36 -14.36
C ALA A 27 -9.79 -2.87 -14.66
N SER A 28 -8.77 -2.30 -14.03
CA SER A 28 -8.34 -0.91 -14.22
C SER A 28 -7.92 -0.63 -15.67
N VAL A 29 -7.15 -1.54 -16.29
CA VAL A 29 -6.76 -1.41 -17.70
C VAL A 29 -7.95 -1.48 -18.65
N LYS A 30 -8.92 -2.35 -18.36
CA LYS A 30 -10.16 -2.45 -19.15
C LYS A 30 -10.97 -1.15 -19.09
N VAL A 31 -11.07 -0.54 -17.91
CA VAL A 31 -11.80 0.72 -17.72
C VAL A 31 -11.08 1.89 -18.41
N ASN A 32 -9.77 2.03 -18.20
CA ASN A 32 -9.02 3.21 -18.62
C ASN A 32 -8.59 3.16 -20.10
N PHE A 33 -8.38 1.96 -20.65
CA PHE A 33 -7.83 1.78 -22.00
C PHE A 33 -8.71 0.91 -22.92
N GLY A 34 -9.81 0.35 -22.42
CA GLY A 34 -10.68 -0.55 -23.20
C GLY A 34 -10.04 -1.89 -23.55
N LEU A 35 -8.86 -2.22 -22.99
CA LEU A 35 -8.10 -3.43 -23.31
C LEU A 35 -8.38 -4.54 -22.31
N VAL A 36 -8.68 -5.73 -22.83
CA VAL A 36 -8.81 -6.94 -21.99
C VAL A 36 -7.48 -7.69 -22.01
N LEU A 37 -6.79 -7.68 -20.87
CA LEU A 37 -5.53 -8.39 -20.69
C LEU A 37 -5.73 -9.59 -19.76
N THR A 38 -5.06 -10.70 -20.06
CA THR A 38 -5.05 -11.87 -19.17
C THR A 38 -4.18 -11.59 -17.95
N ARG A 39 -4.52 -12.21 -16.82
CA ARG A 39 -3.73 -12.17 -15.59
C ARG A 39 -2.25 -12.52 -15.82
N GLN A 40 -1.98 -13.58 -16.58
CA GLN A 40 -0.61 -13.99 -16.93
C GLN A 40 0.18 -12.89 -17.66
N ARG A 41 -0.49 -12.14 -18.55
CA ARG A 41 0.13 -11.04 -19.29
C ARG A 41 0.48 -9.87 -18.37
N ILE A 42 -0.30 -9.63 -17.33
CA ILE A 42 -0.04 -8.62 -16.30
C ILE A 42 1.08 -9.07 -15.37
N GLU A 43 1.08 -10.32 -14.92
CA GLU A 43 2.14 -10.88 -14.06
C GLU A 43 3.54 -10.81 -14.71
N ALA A 44 3.63 -10.81 -16.04
CA ALA A 44 4.89 -10.64 -16.76
C ALA A 44 5.52 -9.24 -16.59
N TRP A 45 4.77 -8.26 -16.09
CA TRP A 45 5.26 -6.92 -15.74
C TRP A 45 5.68 -6.77 -14.28
N HIS A 46 5.57 -7.83 -13.48
CA HIS A 46 5.98 -7.81 -12.07
C HIS A 46 7.40 -8.39 -11.91
N PRO A 47 8.42 -7.59 -11.53
CA PRO A 47 9.81 -8.04 -11.51
C PRO A 47 10.11 -9.12 -10.47
N GLU A 48 9.41 -9.12 -9.34
CA GLU A 48 9.58 -10.14 -8.28
C GLU A 48 8.90 -11.49 -8.60
N ARG A 49 8.12 -11.58 -9.69
CA ARG A 49 7.47 -12.83 -10.09
C ARG A 49 8.29 -13.55 -11.16
N ARG A 50 8.20 -14.88 -11.19
CA ARG A 50 8.88 -15.70 -12.21
C ARG A 50 8.52 -15.28 -13.64
N ALA A 51 7.28 -14.84 -13.88
CA ALA A 51 6.82 -14.36 -15.17
C ALA A 51 7.55 -13.06 -15.62
N GLY A 52 7.98 -12.22 -14.68
CA GLY A 52 8.73 -10.98 -14.95
C GLY A 52 10.25 -11.15 -15.02
N ALA A 53 10.78 -12.37 -14.99
CA ALA A 53 12.21 -12.63 -15.03
C ALA A 53 12.92 -12.05 -16.27
N LYS A 54 12.20 -11.82 -17.37
CA LYS A 54 12.70 -11.22 -18.62
C LYS A 54 12.33 -9.74 -18.79
N LEU A 55 11.79 -9.09 -17.75
CA LEU A 55 11.46 -7.66 -17.78
C LEU A 55 12.75 -6.83 -17.91
N GLY A 56 12.77 -5.88 -18.85
CA GLY A 56 13.94 -5.04 -19.13
C GLY A 56 14.32 -4.13 -17.95
N ALA A 57 15.60 -3.76 -17.87
CA ALA A 57 16.17 -3.00 -16.74
C ALA A 57 15.41 -1.69 -16.46
N HIS A 58 15.11 -0.91 -17.50
CA HIS A 58 14.36 0.36 -17.38
C HIS A 58 13.02 0.20 -16.65
N TRP A 59 12.25 -0.85 -16.99
CA TRP A 59 10.95 -1.11 -16.35
C TRP A 59 11.11 -1.56 -14.91
N ARG A 60 12.16 -2.35 -14.61
CA ARG A 60 12.46 -2.76 -13.22
C ARG A 60 12.79 -1.57 -12.35
N GLU A 61 13.63 -0.67 -12.84
CA GLU A 61 14.00 0.56 -12.15
C GLU A 61 12.75 1.39 -11.83
N MET A 62 11.91 1.67 -12.84
CA MET A 62 10.65 2.38 -12.64
C MET A 62 9.74 1.70 -11.61
N PHE A 63 9.69 0.36 -11.57
CA PHE A 63 8.88 -0.37 -10.59
C PHE A 63 9.36 -0.12 -9.17
N TYR A 64 10.66 -0.27 -8.93
CA TYR A 64 11.22 -0.08 -7.60
C TYR A 64 11.21 1.40 -7.18
N GLU A 65 11.41 2.33 -8.10
CA GLU A 65 11.25 3.76 -7.81
C GLU A 65 9.81 4.10 -7.40
N THR A 66 8.82 3.58 -8.13
CA THR A 66 7.40 3.80 -7.82
C THR A 66 7.05 3.18 -6.47
N ARG A 67 7.54 1.97 -6.20
CA ARG A 67 7.38 1.29 -4.91
C ARG A 67 7.99 2.08 -3.75
N ALA A 68 9.20 2.59 -3.92
CA ALA A 68 9.89 3.36 -2.91
C ALA A 68 9.15 4.67 -2.61
N LYS A 69 8.62 5.35 -3.64
CA LYS A 69 7.79 6.55 -3.47
C LYS A 69 6.52 6.24 -2.66
N LEU A 70 5.81 5.16 -2.99
CA LEU A 70 4.63 4.76 -2.22
C LEU A 70 4.97 4.50 -0.75
N LEU A 71 6.04 3.76 -0.46
CA LEU A 71 6.44 3.48 0.91
C LEU A 71 6.82 4.75 1.67
N ALA A 72 7.56 5.66 1.05
CA ALA A 72 7.88 6.96 1.64
C ALA A 72 6.63 7.82 1.90
N GLU A 73 5.64 7.79 1.00
CA GLU A 73 4.34 8.44 1.22
C GLU A 73 3.55 7.79 2.36
N MET A 74 3.60 6.46 2.49
CA MET A 74 2.95 5.74 3.59
C MET A 74 3.56 6.07 4.95
N GLU A 75 4.88 6.30 5.01
CA GLU A 75 5.57 6.77 6.21
C GLU A 75 5.12 8.17 6.65
N ASN A 76 4.69 9.01 5.70
CA ASN A 76 4.15 10.34 6.00
C ASN A 76 2.72 10.31 6.56
N ILE A 77 2.02 9.17 6.53
CA ILE A 77 0.68 9.06 7.10
C ILE A 77 0.81 9.13 8.64
N PRO A 78 0.21 10.12 9.33
CA PRO A 78 0.43 10.31 10.75
C PRO A 78 0.11 9.06 11.59
N ILE A 79 -0.92 8.30 11.24
CA ILE A 79 -1.30 7.07 11.96
C ILE A 79 -0.22 5.97 11.88
N ALA A 80 0.67 5.99 10.89
CA ALA A 80 1.79 5.06 10.81
C ALA A 80 2.85 5.36 11.90
N CYS A 81 2.97 6.64 12.29
CA CYS A 81 3.88 7.06 13.36
C CYS A 81 3.31 6.69 14.74
N ARG A 82 4.07 5.88 15.51
CA ARG A 82 3.71 5.50 16.88
C ARG A 82 3.50 6.72 17.78
N SER A 83 4.35 7.75 17.69
CA SER A 83 4.22 8.97 18.50
C SER A 83 2.87 9.66 18.29
N TYR A 84 2.38 9.71 17.05
CA TYR A 84 1.08 10.29 16.75
C TYR A 84 -0.07 9.44 17.28
N ARG A 85 0.00 8.10 17.16
CA ARG A 85 -1.01 7.20 17.74
C ARG A 85 -1.10 7.35 19.26
N LEU A 86 0.03 7.47 19.96
CA LEU A 86 0.04 7.71 21.41
C LEU A 86 -0.63 9.04 21.79
N ILE A 87 -0.41 10.12 21.02
CA ILE A 87 -1.11 11.40 21.22
C ILE A 87 -2.63 11.23 21.04
N LEU A 88 -3.05 10.44 20.04
CA LEU A 88 -4.47 10.17 19.80
C LEU A 88 -5.07 9.33 20.94
N LEU A 89 -4.37 8.29 21.39
CA LEU A 89 -4.79 7.44 22.51
C LEU A 89 -4.93 8.24 23.81
N GLN A 90 -3.99 9.15 24.11
CA GLN A 90 -4.12 10.05 25.26
C GLN A 90 -5.43 10.86 25.20
N ARG A 91 -5.70 11.52 24.06
CA ARG A 91 -6.94 12.30 23.87
C ARG A 91 -8.19 11.44 23.98
N MET A 92 -8.13 10.17 23.56
CA MET A 92 -9.24 9.22 23.70
C MET A 92 -9.46 8.79 25.14
N ALA A 93 -8.37 8.57 25.91
CA ALA A 93 -8.44 8.26 27.33
C ALA A 93 -9.07 9.43 28.12
N ASP A 94 -8.59 10.66 27.91
CA ASP A 94 -9.11 11.88 28.57
C ASP A 94 -10.62 12.03 28.34
N ARG A 95 -11.09 11.79 27.10
CA ARG A 95 -12.51 11.85 26.75
C ARG A 95 -13.33 10.73 27.38
N ALA A 96 -12.79 9.52 27.43
CA ALA A 96 -13.46 8.38 28.04
C ALA A 96 -13.61 8.57 29.56
N GLU A 97 -12.58 9.12 30.21
CA GLU A 97 -12.60 9.50 31.63
C GLU A 97 -13.62 10.59 31.91
N ALA A 98 -13.60 11.68 31.13
CA ALA A 98 -14.56 12.79 31.27
C ALA A 98 -16.02 12.34 31.08
N ALA A 99 -16.26 11.33 30.24
CA ALA A 99 -17.57 10.73 30.02
C ALA A 99 -17.96 9.67 31.07
N GLY A 100 -17.09 9.37 32.04
CA GLY A 100 -17.31 8.31 33.04
C GLY A 100 -17.23 6.88 32.47
N ASN A 101 -16.77 6.70 31.23
CA ASN A 101 -16.64 5.40 30.59
C ASN A 101 -15.27 4.76 30.93
N LEU A 102 -15.11 4.40 32.20
CA LEU A 102 -13.89 3.78 32.73
C LEU A 102 -13.50 2.49 32.01
N PRO A 103 -14.43 1.60 31.60
CA PRO A 103 -14.06 0.40 30.82
C PRO A 103 -13.40 0.74 29.48
N LEU A 104 -13.83 1.81 28.79
CA LEU A 104 -13.18 2.25 27.57
C LEU A 104 -11.82 2.89 27.85
N ALA A 105 -11.71 3.71 28.89
CA ALA A 105 -10.44 4.33 29.28
C ALA A 105 -9.36 3.27 29.55
N ILE A 106 -9.70 2.22 30.31
CA ILE A 106 -8.79 1.08 30.57
C ILE A 106 -8.33 0.42 29.27
N LYS A 107 -9.24 0.15 28.32
CA LYS A 107 -8.87 -0.44 27.02
C LYS A 107 -7.94 0.45 26.20
N VAL A 108 -8.15 1.76 26.22
CA VAL A 108 -7.28 2.72 25.51
C VAL A 108 -5.89 2.75 26.15
N LEU A 109 -5.81 2.72 27.49
CA LEU A 109 -4.54 2.66 28.22
C LEU A 109 -3.81 1.33 27.98
N GLU A 110 -4.52 0.20 27.93
CA GLU A 110 -3.94 -1.08 27.54
C GLU A 110 -3.35 -1.05 26.13
N GLN A 111 -4.06 -0.43 25.17
CA GLN A 111 -3.55 -0.28 23.81
C GLN A 111 -2.30 0.61 23.76
N ALA A 112 -2.29 1.72 24.51
CA ALA A 112 -1.10 2.56 24.62
C ALA A 112 0.08 1.78 25.23
N ALA A 113 -0.17 0.99 26.27
CA ALA A 113 0.84 0.14 26.89
C ALA A 113 1.43 -0.88 25.91
N ARG A 114 0.57 -1.56 25.12
CA ARG A 114 1.01 -2.50 24.07
C ARG A 114 1.93 -1.84 23.07
N GLU A 115 1.52 -0.70 22.52
CA GLU A 115 2.34 0.04 21.57
C GLU A 115 3.68 0.47 22.17
N THR A 116 3.75 0.70 23.49
CA THR A 116 5.01 1.03 24.18
C THR A 116 5.90 -0.14 24.55
N SER A 117 5.31 -1.31 24.78
CA SER A 117 6.04 -2.53 25.16
C SER A 117 6.66 -3.27 23.98
N GLU A 118 6.23 -2.99 22.75
CA GLU A 118 6.85 -3.49 21.53
C GLU A 118 8.17 -2.74 21.28
N HIS A 119 9.24 -3.20 21.94
CA HIS A 119 10.63 -2.78 21.77
C HIS A 119 11.58 -3.98 21.82
#